data_AF-A0A539D0H6-F1
#
_entry.id   AF-A0A539D0H6-F1
#
_cell.length_a   1.000
_cell.length_b   1.000
_cell.length_c   1.000
_cell.angle_alpha   90.00
_cell.angle_beta   90.00
_cell.angle_gamma   90.00
#
_symmetry.space_group_name_H-M   'P 1'
#
loop_
_entity.id
_entity.type
_entity.pdbx_description
1 polymer ?
#
loop_
_entity_poly.entity_id
_entity_poly.type
_entity_poly.pdbx_seq_one_letter_code
_entity_poly.pdbx_strand_id
1 'polypeptide(L)'
;MIRTQILLEEVQYRWATSQARRQQKSVSQLLRDVIDAQRAGQVRGRRDDPLFRLVGLGRDPTRDVAERHDHYLYRASPKRRSP
;
A
#
# COMPACT_ATOMS: atom_id res chain seq x y z
N MET A 1 7.79 6.92 -29.70
CA MET A 1 7.17 7.85 -28.72
C MET A 1 6.40 8.92 -29.48
N ILE A 2 5.22 9.29 -29.01
CA ILE A 2 4.42 10.39 -29.57
C ILE A 2 4.63 11.62 -28.68
N ARG A 3 4.85 12.79 -29.28
CA ARG A 3 4.96 14.05 -28.53
C ARG A 3 3.56 14.57 -28.22
N THR A 4 3.23 14.66 -26.95
CA THR A 4 1.94 15.16 -26.47
C THR A 4 2.15 16.41 -25.65
N GLN A 5 1.32 17.43 -25.87
CA GLN A 5 1.23 18.62 -25.02
C GLN A 5 0.07 18.42 -24.05
N ILE A 6 0.34 18.56 -22.75
CA ILE A 6 -0.67 18.49 -21.70
C ILE A 6 -0.54 19.73 -20.83
N LEU A 7 -1.67 20.24 -20.35
CA LEU A 7 -1.71 21.29 -19.34
C LEU A 7 -1.62 20.63 -17.96
N LEU A 8 -0.75 21.18 -17.11
CA LEU A 8 -0.60 20.78 -15.72
C LEU A 8 -0.79 22.01 -14.86
N GLU A 9 -1.41 21.82 -13.71
CA GLU A 9 -1.41 22.84 -12.67
C GLU A 9 0.04 23.12 -12.25
N GLU A 10 0.32 24.36 -11.84
CA GLU A 10 1.67 24.74 -11.45
C GLU A 10 2.22 23.85 -10.33
N VAL A 11 1.37 23.50 -9.36
CA VAL A 11 1.73 22.60 -8.25
C VAL A 11 2.11 21.19 -8.74
N GLN A 12 1.44 20.70 -9.78
CA GLN A 12 1.70 19.38 -10.37
C GLN A 12 3.03 19.39 -11.13
N TYR A 13 3.28 20.46 -11.92
CA TYR A 13 4.53 20.59 -12.66
C TYR A 13 5.74 20.73 -11.72
N ARG A 14 5.63 21.54 -10.67
CA ARG A 14 6.68 21.70 -9.64
C ARG A 14 6.95 20.37 -8.95
N TRP A 15 5.91 19.65 -8.54
CA TRP A 15 6.04 18.33 -7.95
C TRP A 15 6.74 17.36 -8.91
N ALA A 16 6.27 17.24 -10.16
CA ALA A 16 6.84 16.32 -11.13
C ALA A 16 8.33 16.61 -11.41
N THR A 17 8.69 17.89 -11.52
CA THR A 17 10.09 18.31 -11.72
C THR A 17 10.96 17.94 -10.52
N SER A 18 10.46 18.17 -9.30
CA SER A 18 11.19 17.79 -8.08
C SER A 18 11.44 16.29 -8.00
N GLN A 19 10.44 15.47 -8.32
CA GLN A 19 10.54 14.01 -8.27
C GLN A 19 11.45 13.47 -9.37
N ALA A 20 11.35 14.03 -10.59
CA ALA A 20 12.21 13.66 -11.70
C ALA A 20 13.68 13.91 -11.37
N ARG A 21 14.01 15.05 -10.75
CA ARG A 21 15.37 15.36 -10.27
C ARG A 21 15.84 14.37 -9.21
N ARG A 22 15.01 14.09 -8.19
CA ARG A 22 15.35 13.14 -7.11
C ARG A 22 15.63 11.73 -7.63
N GLN A 23 14.96 11.33 -8.72
CA GLN A 23 15.12 10.01 -9.34
C GLN A 23 16.11 10.00 -10.52
N GLN A 24 16.77 11.11 -10.82
CA GLN A 24 17.65 11.27 -12.00
C GLN A 24 16.97 10.88 -13.33
N LYS A 25 15.68 11.20 -13.46
CA LYS A 25 14.85 10.92 -14.64
C LYS A 25 14.44 12.20 -15.34
N SER A 26 14.03 12.09 -16.60
CA SER A 26 13.27 13.16 -17.25
C SER A 26 11.84 13.20 -16.73
N VAL A 27 11.20 14.37 -16.78
CA VAL A 27 9.77 14.53 -16.42
C VAL A 27 8.90 13.59 -17.27
N SER A 28 9.21 13.46 -18.56
CA SER A 28 8.48 12.54 -19.45
C SER A 28 8.64 11.07 -19.05
N GLN A 29 9.82 10.65 -18.55
CA GLN A 29 10.00 9.29 -18.03
C GLN A 29 9.19 9.10 -16.74
N LEU A 30 9.23 10.05 -15.82
CA LEU A 30 8.43 9.99 -14.59
C LEU A 30 6.94 9.88 -14.89
N LEU A 31 6.42 10.69 -15.83
CA LEU A 31 5.01 10.64 -16.21
C LEU A 31 4.63 9.28 -16.80
N ARG A 32 5.49 8.68 -17.64
CA ARG A 32 5.26 7.31 -18.13
C ARG A 32 5.24 6.29 -17.01
N ASP A 33 6.21 6.32 -16.10
CA ASP A 33 6.28 5.40 -14.97
C ASP A 33 5.00 5.48 -14.10
N VAL A 34 4.46 6.69 -13.90
CA VAL A 34 3.20 6.89 -13.17
C VAL A 34 2.01 6.32 -13.94
N ILE A 35 1.92 6.56 -15.25
CA ILE A 35 0.87 6.00 -16.10
C ILE A 35 0.92 4.47 -16.09
N ASP A 36 2.11 3.89 -16.22
CA ASP A 36 2.31 2.44 -16.21
C ASP A 36 1.99 1.82 -14.85
N ALA A 37 2.39 2.47 -13.75
CA ALA A 37 2.05 2.03 -12.40
C ALA A 37 0.55 2.09 -12.14
N GLN A 38 -0.12 3.14 -12.59
CA GLN A 38 -1.56 3.30 -12.48
C GLN A 38 -2.28 2.22 -13.29
N ARG A 39 -1.84 1.98 -14.53
CA ARG A 39 -2.36 0.91 -15.38
C ARG A 39 -2.15 -0.47 -14.75
N ALA A 40 -0.97 -0.74 -14.21
CA ALA A 40 -0.66 -2.00 -13.54
C ALA A 40 -1.53 -2.19 -12.28
N GLY A 41 -1.77 -1.13 -11.52
CA GLY A 41 -2.67 -1.13 -10.36
C GLY A 41 -4.15 -1.30 -10.75
N GLN A 42 -4.57 -0.78 -11.90
CA GLN A 42 -5.91 -1.03 -12.44
C GLN A 42 -6.10 -2.47 -12.94
N VAL A 43 -5.05 -3.04 -13.56
CA VAL A 43 -5.05 -4.43 -14.03
C VAL A 43 -5.07 -5.39 -12.83
N ARG A 44 -4.34 -5.08 -11.76
CA ARG A 44 -4.42 -5.79 -10.47
C ARG A 44 -5.62 -5.28 -9.67
N GLY A 45 -6.83 -5.58 -10.13
CA GLY A 45 -8.03 -5.36 -9.32
C GLY A 45 -7.93 -6.07 -7.96
N ARG A 46 -8.79 -5.71 -7.00
CA ARG A 46 -8.89 -6.30 -5.63
C ARG A 46 -8.78 -7.84 -5.57
N ARG A 47 -9.08 -8.54 -6.67
CA ARG A 47 -8.95 -10.00 -6.81
C ARG A 47 -7.52 -10.52 -6.93
N ASP A 48 -6.56 -9.71 -7.40
CA ASP A 48 -5.18 -10.13 -7.64
C ASP A 48 -4.19 -9.69 -6.54
N ASP A 49 -4.68 -9.05 -5.48
CA ASP A 49 -3.87 -8.72 -4.32
C ASP A 49 -3.58 -9.99 -3.50
N PRO A 50 -2.30 -10.42 -3.35
CA PRO A 50 -1.94 -11.59 -2.55
C PRO A 50 -2.39 -11.48 -1.09
N LEU A 51 -2.49 -10.28 -0.53
CA LEU A 51 -2.95 -10.06 0.84
C LEU A 51 -4.45 -10.33 0.97
N PHE A 52 -5.25 -10.09 -0.08
CA PHE A 52 -6.67 -10.46 -0.07
C PHE A 52 -6.89 -11.97 -0.06
N ARG A 53 -5.92 -12.78 -0.52
CA ARG A 53 -5.97 -14.25 -0.35
C ARG A 53 -5.87 -14.69 1.11
N LEU A 54 -5.35 -13.82 2.00
CA LEU A 54 -5.24 -14.10 3.42
C LEU A 54 -6.55 -13.84 4.18
N VAL A 55 -7.44 -13.03 3.62
CA VAL A 55 -8.72 -12.70 4.25
C VAL A 55 -9.61 -13.95 4.29
N GLY A 56 -10.00 -14.38 5.49
CA GLY A 56 -10.87 -15.54 5.70
C GLY A 56 -10.15 -16.88 5.91
N LEU A 57 -8.80 -16.91 5.94
CA LEU A 57 -8.05 -18.13 6.27
C LEU A 57 -8.23 -18.58 7.73
N GLY A 58 -8.46 -17.62 8.64
CA GLY A 58 -8.77 -17.89 10.04
C GLY A 58 -10.24 -17.62 10.32
N ARG A 59 -10.92 -18.58 10.95
CA ARG A 59 -12.27 -18.40 11.48
C ARG A 59 -12.24 -18.67 12.98
N ASP A 60 -12.43 -17.61 13.76
CA ASP A 60 -12.61 -17.71 15.21
C ASP A 60 -14.08 -17.34 15.53
N PRO A 61 -14.82 -18.15 16.30
CA PRO A 61 -16.16 -17.79 16.76
C PRO A 61 -16.15 -16.58 17.73
N THR A 62 -15.01 -16.26 18.31
CA THR A 62 -14.82 -15.17 19.26
C THR A 62 -14.81 -13.82 18.54
N ARG A 63 -15.82 -12.99 18.81
CA ARG A 63 -16.03 -11.74 18.07
C ARG A 63 -15.40 -10.50 18.73
N ASP A 64 -15.02 -10.60 20.00
CA ASP A 64 -14.52 -9.48 20.82
C ASP A 64 -13.00 -9.44 20.95
N VAL A 65 -12.27 -10.26 20.17
CA VAL A 65 -10.81 -10.41 20.26
C VAL A 65 -10.08 -9.09 20.01
N ALA A 66 -10.55 -8.28 19.07
CA ALA A 66 -9.95 -6.98 18.77
C ALA A 66 -10.11 -5.98 19.92
N GLU A 67 -11.28 -5.97 20.57
CA GLU A 67 -11.60 -5.04 21.66
C GLU A 67 -10.98 -5.47 22.99
N ARG A 68 -10.90 -6.78 23.23
CA ARG A 68 -10.42 -7.37 24.49
C ARG A 68 -9.07 -8.06 24.33
N HIS A 69 -8.27 -7.62 23.37
CA HIS A 69 -6.96 -8.20 23.06
C HIS A 69 -6.08 -8.41 24.31
N ASP A 70 -6.01 -7.44 25.23
CA ASP A 70 -5.29 -7.55 26.50
C ASP A 70 -5.76 -8.70 27.39
N HIS A 71 -7.06 -8.95 27.43
CA HIS A 71 -7.62 -10.07 28.18
C HIS A 71 -7.12 -11.42 27.63
N TYR A 72 -7.05 -11.54 26.31
CA TYR A 72 -6.60 -12.76 25.65
C TYR A 72 -5.08 -12.93 25.71
N LEU A 73 -4.32 -11.84 25.54
CA LEU A 73 -2.85 -11.88 25.53
C LEU A 73 -2.24 -12.05 26.93
N TYR A 74 -2.77 -11.37 27.95
CA TYR A 74 -2.14 -11.32 29.27
C TYR A 74 -2.68 -12.34 30.27
N ARG A 75 -3.80 -13.00 29.98
CA ARG A 75 -4.37 -14.04 30.85
C ARG A 75 -3.90 -15.46 30.51
N ALA A 76 -3.31 -15.65 29.34
CA ALA A 76 -2.79 -16.94 28.87
C ALA A 76 -1.35 -17.27 29.35
N SER A 77 -0.67 -16.34 30.04
CA SER A 77 0.65 -16.61 30.61
C SER A 77 0.50 -17.14 32.04
N PRO A 78 0.70 -18.43 32.33
CA PRO A 78 0.99 -18.82 33.69
C PRO A 78 2.31 -18.14 34.04
N LYS A 79 2.26 -17.23 35.01
CA LYS A 79 3.44 -16.60 35.60
C LYS A 79 4.41 -17.73 35.96
N ARG A 80 5.43 -17.96 35.13
CA ARG A 80 6.54 -18.86 35.46
C ARG A 80 7.17 -18.29 36.72
N ARG A 81 6.75 -18.80 37.88
CA ARG A 81 7.46 -18.62 39.14
C ARG A 81 8.73 -19.44 38.99
N SER A 82 9.82 -18.79 38.61
CA SER A 82 11.14 -19.36 38.78
C SER A 82 11.45 -19.45 40.28
N PRO A 83 12.09 -20.54 40.75
CA PRO A 83 12.49 -20.72 42.14
C PRO A 83 13.60 -19.74 42.57
#